data_AF-A0A4Q5P2Q9-F1
#
_entry.id   AF-A0A4Q5P2Q9-F1
#
_cell.length_a   1.000
_cell.length_b   1.000
_cell.length_c   1.000
_cell.angle_alpha   90.00
_cell.angle_beta   90.00
_cell.angle_gamma   90.00
#
_symmetry.space_group_name_H-M   'P 1'
#
loop_
_entity.id
_entity.type
_entity.pdbx_description
1 polymer ?
#
loop_
_entity_poly.entity_id
_entity_poly.type
_entity_poly.pdbx_seq_one_letter_code
_entity_poly.pdbx_strand_id
1 'polypeptide(L)'
;MARPQRATAQATAWSPPSPQTYSSSREIDRLIVLPDGTLWAKTSGGALRLQNGEWKKFNAAPAELGAPLPPLKWRGQTVSASIEGLAVGTRPVPLPNSSGTHISALLPRGSVLWAALFGDGIWAWDGAKWSGPPLQLPDQAREITSLAQSANGQLVWAGTRRQGVWQYSDGTWKQHLEPNEPFAHNIQYLQSYRGALWGSTLEDGLVIRDAKGWQHIGKGTLSSNAPRQMVVFAGKLYVRHSNEVVDQFDGTTWKRNVFPTLPRKQIISMAADNKRLYLGQWGGWSEWDSKTFSHHLRIPELQIVPLQHIVPDGNDVWLGTENRGLFHWKRATQTLEHSDERNGLPDHWITGIKRTGNTVFVGTFGSGLAIRNDGEKIWQAPTELKQTGITALVSDSTGNTWIATRYGLFCCTPQGQIQARNASLDPDEREIQTLLPTPTGLWLGNRNNLLFRPYTVLK
;
A
#
# COMPACT_ATOMS: atom_id res chain seq x y z
N MET A 1 1.96 51.61 25.13
CA MET A 1 1.73 50.84 23.89
C MET A 1 2.40 49.48 24.03
N ALA A 2 1.64 48.45 24.38
CA ALA A 2 2.15 47.09 24.52
C ALA A 2 2.14 46.39 23.16
N ARG A 3 3.27 45.80 22.76
CA ARG A 3 3.38 44.95 21.56
C ARG A 3 2.58 43.66 21.79
N PRO A 4 1.80 43.17 20.81
CA PRO A 4 1.13 41.89 20.95
C PRO A 4 2.15 40.76 20.84
N GLN A 5 2.15 39.88 21.85
CA GLN A 5 2.85 38.59 21.79
C GLN A 5 2.27 37.76 20.64
N ARG A 6 3.13 37.33 19.72
CA ARG A 6 2.77 36.31 18.72
C ARG A 6 2.52 35.00 19.46
N ALA A 7 1.28 34.54 19.44
CA ALA A 7 0.94 33.17 19.77
C ALA A 7 1.67 32.24 18.77
N THR A 8 2.76 31.63 19.20
CA THR A 8 3.29 30.43 18.54
C THR A 8 2.26 29.33 18.74
N ALA A 9 1.53 28.99 17.68
CA ALA A 9 0.73 27.78 17.65
C ALA A 9 1.69 26.60 17.86
N GLN A 10 1.73 26.06 19.08
CA GLN A 10 2.34 24.78 19.34
C GLN A 10 1.57 23.77 18.50
N ALA A 11 2.24 23.17 17.51
CA ALA A 11 1.72 22.02 16.81
C ALA A 11 1.46 20.95 17.88
N THR A 12 0.19 20.72 18.21
CA THR A 12 -0.23 19.63 19.08
C THR A 12 0.35 18.34 18.50
N ALA A 13 1.28 17.73 19.25
CA ALA A 13 1.89 16.47 18.87
C ALA A 13 0.76 15.46 18.61
N TRP A 14 0.73 14.93 17.39
CA TRP A 14 -0.24 13.92 17.02
C TRP A 14 -0.02 12.67 17.89
N SER A 15 -1.06 12.24 18.60
CA SER A 15 -1.11 10.97 19.30
C SER A 15 -2.01 10.01 18.49
N PRO A 16 -1.47 8.93 17.92
CA PRO A 16 -2.30 7.94 17.26
C PRO A 16 -3.28 7.31 18.25
N PRO A 17 -4.46 6.83 17.79
CA PRO A 17 -5.28 5.94 18.60
C PRO A 17 -4.47 4.73 19.05
N SER A 18 -4.73 4.23 20.26
CA SER A 18 -3.97 3.11 20.87
C SER A 18 -3.84 1.94 19.88
N PRO A 19 -2.61 1.54 19.51
CA PRO A 19 -2.40 0.46 18.58
C PRO A 19 -2.66 -0.86 19.30
N GLN A 20 -3.67 -1.63 18.87
CA GLN A 20 -3.59 -3.07 19.07
C GLN A 20 -2.66 -3.63 17.98
N THR A 21 -1.98 -4.73 18.23
CA THR A 21 -1.21 -5.44 17.20
C THR A 21 -2.18 -6.02 16.18
N TYR A 22 -2.22 -5.45 14.98
CA TYR A 22 -3.14 -5.84 13.91
C TYR A 22 -2.37 -6.54 12.78
N SER A 23 -2.51 -7.86 12.67
CA SER A 23 -2.20 -8.61 11.45
C SER A 23 -3.49 -9.26 10.93
N SER A 24 -4.45 -8.48 10.45
CA SER A 24 -5.73 -9.03 9.97
C SER A 24 -5.98 -8.61 8.55
N SER A 25 -5.96 -9.58 7.64
CA SER A 25 -6.42 -9.38 6.28
C SER A 25 -7.85 -9.87 6.15
N ARG A 26 -8.70 -9.05 5.53
CA ARG A 26 -10.04 -9.47 5.08
C ARG A 26 -10.00 -10.33 3.82
N GLU A 27 -8.83 -10.55 3.21
CA GLU A 27 -8.67 -11.49 2.10
C GLU A 27 -8.90 -12.89 2.58
N ILE A 28 -9.85 -13.55 1.96
CA ILE A 28 -10.04 -14.97 2.18
C ILE A 28 -9.34 -15.72 1.07
N ASP A 29 -8.08 -16.07 1.28
CA ASP A 29 -7.30 -16.83 0.30
C ASP A 29 -7.97 -18.18 0.02
N ARG A 30 -8.43 -18.83 1.10
CA ARG A 30 -9.03 -20.15 1.09
C ARG A 30 -10.06 -20.34 2.18
N LEU A 31 -11.09 -21.09 1.85
CA LEU A 31 -12.05 -21.66 2.79
C LEU A 31 -11.97 -23.18 2.76
N ILE A 32 -12.09 -23.81 3.93
CA ILE A 32 -12.44 -25.23 4.06
C ILE A 32 -13.52 -25.38 5.12
N VAL A 33 -14.47 -26.28 4.89
CA VAL A 33 -15.42 -26.71 5.91
C VAL A 33 -15.08 -28.15 6.25
N LEU A 34 -14.78 -28.41 7.52
CA LEU A 34 -14.48 -29.73 8.05
C LEU A 34 -15.78 -30.55 8.23
N PRO A 35 -15.71 -31.89 8.30
CA PRO A 35 -16.89 -32.75 8.47
C PRO A 35 -17.72 -32.45 9.71
N ASP A 36 -17.11 -31.90 10.76
CA ASP A 36 -17.76 -31.49 12.01
C ASP A 36 -18.49 -30.14 11.89
N GLY A 37 -18.46 -29.51 10.70
CA GLY A 37 -19.06 -28.20 10.44
C GLY A 37 -18.16 -27.01 10.75
N THR A 38 -16.94 -27.24 11.26
CA THR A 38 -15.97 -26.17 11.50
C THR A 38 -15.53 -25.55 10.18
N LEU A 39 -15.67 -24.22 10.05
CA LEU A 39 -15.16 -23.48 8.90
C LEU A 39 -13.82 -22.86 9.25
N TRP A 40 -12.81 -23.10 8.42
CA TRP A 40 -11.56 -22.37 8.45
C TRP A 40 -11.44 -21.45 7.24
N ALA A 41 -10.98 -20.23 7.49
CA ALA A 41 -10.68 -19.23 6.48
C ALA A 41 -9.22 -18.80 6.60
N LYS A 42 -8.41 -19.08 5.59
CA LYS A 42 -7.04 -18.58 5.51
C LYS A 42 -7.04 -17.15 5.01
N THR A 43 -6.21 -16.33 5.64
CA THR A 43 -5.99 -14.93 5.31
C THR A 43 -4.49 -14.69 5.12
N SER A 44 -4.10 -13.57 4.53
CA SER A 44 -2.67 -13.22 4.40
C SER A 44 -1.97 -12.98 5.74
N GLY A 45 -2.72 -12.81 6.86
CA GLY A 45 -2.19 -12.61 8.21
C GLY A 45 -2.37 -13.81 9.17
N GLY A 46 -2.76 -14.99 8.65
CA GLY A 46 -3.00 -16.19 9.47
C GLY A 46 -4.29 -16.90 9.07
N ALA A 47 -5.12 -17.28 10.05
CA ALA A 47 -6.39 -17.96 9.80
C ALA A 47 -7.49 -17.60 10.80
N LEU A 48 -8.73 -17.70 10.34
CA LEU A 48 -9.94 -17.58 11.14
C LEU A 48 -10.63 -18.94 11.20
N ARG A 49 -11.17 -19.28 12.36
CA ARG A 49 -11.98 -20.47 12.57
C ARG A 49 -13.35 -20.06 13.07
N LEU A 50 -14.40 -20.51 12.40
CA LEU A 50 -15.77 -20.48 12.89
C LEU A 50 -16.14 -21.88 13.39
N GLN A 51 -16.40 -21.99 14.69
CA GLN A 51 -16.84 -23.23 15.34
C GLN A 51 -17.90 -22.88 16.37
N ASN A 52 -19.02 -23.59 16.39
CA ASN A 52 -20.14 -23.35 17.31
C ASN A 52 -20.68 -21.90 17.29
N GLY A 53 -20.62 -21.24 16.12
CA GLY A 53 -21.09 -19.85 15.96
C GLY A 53 -20.08 -18.77 16.38
N GLU A 54 -18.91 -19.16 16.88
CA GLU A 54 -17.87 -18.23 17.34
C GLU A 54 -16.66 -18.20 16.39
N TRP A 55 -16.23 -16.98 16.05
CA TRP A 55 -15.01 -16.73 15.28
C TRP A 55 -13.79 -16.60 16.19
N LYS A 56 -12.71 -17.31 15.87
CA LYS A 56 -11.41 -17.20 16.56
C LYS A 56 -10.26 -17.07 15.57
N LYS A 57 -9.32 -16.19 15.88
CA LYS A 57 -8.13 -15.90 15.07
C LYS A 57 -6.93 -16.75 15.50
N PHE A 58 -6.11 -17.16 14.52
CA PHE A 58 -4.92 -17.96 14.67
C PHE A 58 -3.79 -17.40 13.79
N ASN A 59 -2.55 -17.43 14.27
CA ASN A 59 -1.39 -16.93 13.53
C ASN A 59 -1.02 -17.83 12.34
N ALA A 60 -1.40 -19.11 12.36
CA ALA A 60 -1.14 -20.05 11.30
C ALA A 60 -2.42 -20.80 10.90
N ALA A 61 -2.55 -21.07 9.60
CA ALA A 61 -3.61 -21.90 9.05
C ALA A 61 -3.28 -23.40 9.23
N PRO A 62 -4.28 -24.28 9.43
CA PRO A 62 -4.11 -25.72 9.27
C PRO A 62 -3.40 -26.09 7.96
N ALA A 63 -2.57 -27.14 7.97
CA ALA A 63 -1.84 -27.62 6.79
C ALA A 63 -2.78 -27.99 5.61
N GLU A 64 -4.02 -28.34 5.93
CA GLU A 64 -5.11 -28.65 4.98
C GLU A 64 -5.51 -27.45 4.12
N LEU A 65 -5.17 -26.22 4.51
CA LEU A 65 -5.34 -24.98 3.72
C LEU A 65 -4.15 -24.73 2.76
N GLY A 66 -3.52 -25.81 2.29
CA GLY A 66 -2.36 -25.84 1.38
C GLY A 66 -2.58 -25.23 -0.02
N ALA A 67 -1.54 -25.34 -0.86
CA ALA A 67 -1.17 -24.59 -2.08
C ALA A 67 -2.28 -24.31 -3.16
N PRO A 68 -2.03 -23.48 -4.21
CA PRO A 68 -3.06 -22.85 -5.06
C PRO A 68 -3.95 -23.87 -5.78
N LEU A 69 -5.13 -23.41 -6.27
CA LEU A 69 -6.26 -24.21 -6.78
C LEU A 69 -5.81 -25.60 -7.29
N PRO A 70 -5.81 -26.64 -6.44
CA PRO A 70 -5.35 -27.93 -6.90
C PRO A 70 -6.37 -28.48 -7.89
N PRO A 71 -5.93 -29.30 -8.85
CA PRO A 71 -6.86 -30.06 -9.66
C PRO A 71 -7.83 -30.84 -8.75
N LEU A 72 -9.13 -30.64 -8.93
CA LEU A 72 -10.15 -31.34 -8.14
C LEU A 72 -10.76 -32.50 -8.93
N LYS A 73 -11.53 -33.36 -8.25
CA LYS A 73 -12.30 -34.41 -8.91
C LYS A 73 -13.76 -34.01 -9.08
N TRP A 74 -14.26 -34.11 -10.30
CA TRP A 74 -15.69 -33.97 -10.61
C TRP A 74 -16.09 -34.99 -11.66
N ARG A 75 -17.13 -35.79 -11.37
CA ARG A 75 -17.57 -36.93 -12.20
C ARG A 75 -16.42 -37.89 -12.58
N GLY A 76 -15.53 -38.16 -11.64
CA GLY A 76 -14.35 -39.03 -11.84
C GLY A 76 -13.20 -38.39 -12.63
N GLN A 77 -13.42 -37.23 -13.26
CA GLN A 77 -12.39 -36.53 -14.02
C GLN A 77 -11.64 -35.51 -13.17
N THR A 78 -10.37 -35.30 -13.50
CA THR A 78 -9.58 -34.20 -12.96
C THR A 78 -10.06 -32.89 -13.60
N VAL A 79 -10.28 -31.86 -12.79
CA VAL A 79 -10.68 -30.54 -13.25
C VAL A 79 -9.68 -29.50 -12.79
N SER A 80 -9.23 -28.65 -13.69
CA SER A 80 -8.38 -27.49 -13.40
C SER A 80 -8.95 -26.22 -14.02
N ALA A 81 -8.54 -25.08 -13.49
CA ALA A 81 -8.91 -23.76 -13.97
C ALA A 81 -7.66 -22.99 -14.41
N SER A 82 -7.79 -22.20 -15.47
CA SER A 82 -6.79 -21.26 -15.94
C SER A 82 -7.46 -19.92 -16.29
N ILE A 83 -6.65 -18.94 -16.70
CA ILE A 83 -7.16 -17.67 -17.23
C ILE A 83 -7.95 -17.85 -18.54
N GLU A 84 -7.74 -18.95 -19.26
CA GLU A 84 -8.39 -19.23 -20.55
C GLU A 84 -9.69 -20.02 -20.40
N GLY A 85 -9.93 -20.63 -19.23
CA GLY A 85 -11.13 -21.42 -19.00
C GLY A 85 -10.94 -22.57 -18.02
N LEU A 86 -11.82 -23.56 -18.16
CA LEU A 86 -11.85 -24.78 -17.38
C LEU A 86 -11.29 -25.94 -18.22
N ALA A 87 -10.50 -26.82 -17.64
CA ALA A 87 -10.15 -28.10 -18.26
C ALA A 87 -10.80 -29.24 -17.47
N VAL A 88 -11.54 -30.12 -18.15
CA VAL A 88 -12.14 -31.33 -17.57
C VAL A 88 -11.51 -32.53 -18.26
N GLY A 89 -10.64 -33.24 -17.54
CA GLY A 89 -9.73 -34.22 -18.12
C GLY A 89 -8.79 -33.53 -19.12
N THR A 90 -8.84 -33.95 -20.38
CA THR A 90 -8.10 -33.32 -21.48
C THR A 90 -8.94 -32.31 -22.27
N ARG A 91 -10.23 -32.15 -21.94
CA ARG A 91 -11.14 -31.29 -22.70
C ARG A 91 -11.10 -29.85 -22.20
N PRO A 92 -10.67 -28.87 -23.02
CA PRO A 92 -10.80 -27.46 -22.69
C PRO A 92 -12.27 -27.02 -22.80
N VAL A 93 -12.69 -26.16 -21.89
CA VAL A 93 -14.03 -25.56 -21.80
C VAL A 93 -13.85 -24.05 -21.64
N PRO A 94 -14.25 -23.24 -22.64
CA PRO A 94 -14.10 -21.79 -22.57
C PRO A 94 -15.01 -21.20 -21.49
N LEU A 95 -14.67 -19.99 -21.05
CA LEU A 95 -15.48 -19.23 -20.11
C LEU A 95 -16.87 -18.91 -20.68
N PRO A 96 -17.91 -18.80 -19.83
CA PRO A 96 -19.20 -18.27 -20.25
C PRO A 96 -19.07 -16.81 -20.70
N ASN A 97 -20.10 -16.30 -21.41
CA ASN A 97 -20.21 -14.87 -21.68
C ASN A 97 -20.48 -14.12 -20.36
N SER A 98 -19.41 -13.63 -19.75
CA SER A 98 -19.36 -13.10 -18.39
C SER A 98 -18.50 -11.84 -18.39
N SER A 99 -18.75 -10.95 -17.43
CA SER A 99 -17.88 -9.79 -17.17
C SER A 99 -16.62 -10.14 -16.36
N GLY A 100 -16.50 -11.39 -15.92
CA GLY A 100 -15.44 -11.87 -15.04
C GLY A 100 -14.14 -12.16 -15.79
N THR A 101 -13.02 -12.05 -15.07
CA THR A 101 -11.68 -12.08 -15.68
C THR A 101 -11.11 -13.49 -15.83
N HIS A 102 -11.33 -14.36 -14.84
CA HIS A 102 -10.82 -15.73 -14.80
C HIS A 102 -11.61 -16.55 -13.77
N ILE A 103 -11.45 -17.87 -13.78
CA ILE A 103 -12.00 -18.75 -12.73
C ILE A 103 -11.09 -18.71 -11.50
N SER A 104 -11.63 -18.23 -10.37
CA SER A 104 -10.89 -18.05 -9.11
C SER A 104 -11.21 -19.11 -8.05
N ALA A 105 -12.35 -19.80 -8.17
CA ALA A 105 -12.73 -20.90 -7.31
C ALA A 105 -13.63 -21.91 -8.02
N LEU A 106 -13.54 -23.17 -7.61
CA LEU A 106 -14.36 -24.27 -8.11
C LEU A 106 -15.01 -25.01 -6.94
N LEU A 107 -16.27 -25.43 -7.11
CA LEU A 107 -17.03 -26.19 -6.11
C LEU A 107 -17.87 -27.29 -6.78
N PRO A 108 -17.46 -28.56 -6.68
CA PRO A 108 -18.24 -29.70 -7.17
C PRO A 108 -19.56 -29.86 -6.40
N ARG A 109 -20.69 -29.92 -7.13
CA ARG A 109 -22.03 -30.08 -6.57
C ARG A 109 -22.83 -31.14 -7.33
N GLY A 110 -22.55 -32.39 -7.03
CA GLY A 110 -23.21 -33.54 -7.66
C GLY A 110 -23.02 -33.51 -9.18
N SER A 111 -24.12 -33.34 -9.91
CA SER A 111 -24.09 -33.27 -11.37
C SER A 111 -23.61 -31.92 -11.92
N VAL A 112 -23.44 -30.88 -11.11
CA VAL A 112 -23.02 -29.56 -11.60
C VAL A 112 -21.67 -29.20 -10.97
N LEU A 113 -20.83 -28.49 -11.71
CA LEU A 113 -19.64 -27.83 -11.18
C LEU A 113 -19.92 -26.33 -11.07
N TRP A 114 -19.78 -25.76 -9.88
CA TRP A 114 -19.81 -24.32 -9.73
C TRP A 114 -18.41 -23.74 -9.94
N ALA A 115 -18.34 -22.65 -10.69
CA ALA A 115 -17.12 -21.90 -10.94
C ALA A 115 -17.34 -20.43 -10.60
N ALA A 116 -16.56 -19.89 -9.66
CA ALA A 116 -16.54 -18.46 -9.43
C ALA A 116 -15.70 -17.78 -10.50
N LEU A 117 -16.31 -16.87 -11.27
CA LEU A 117 -15.60 -15.96 -12.15
C LEU A 117 -15.33 -14.65 -11.41
N PHE A 118 -14.05 -14.33 -11.28
CA PHE A 118 -13.58 -13.20 -10.49
C PHE A 118 -14.13 -11.87 -11.04
N GLY A 119 -14.94 -11.19 -10.22
CA GLY A 119 -15.57 -9.91 -10.54
C GLY A 119 -17.01 -10.02 -11.06
N ASP A 120 -17.53 -11.23 -11.30
CA ASP A 120 -18.86 -11.45 -11.89
C ASP A 120 -19.78 -12.29 -11.01
N GLY A 121 -19.28 -13.42 -10.47
CA GLY A 121 -20.07 -14.28 -9.58
C GLY A 121 -19.85 -15.76 -9.82
N ILE A 122 -20.73 -16.59 -9.24
CA ILE A 122 -20.67 -18.05 -9.36
C ILE A 122 -21.43 -18.44 -10.63
N TRP A 123 -20.91 -19.33 -11.46
CA TRP A 123 -21.57 -19.91 -12.64
C TRP A 123 -21.67 -21.42 -12.51
N ALA A 124 -22.65 -22.04 -13.18
CA ALA A 124 -22.88 -23.47 -13.10
C ALA A 124 -22.60 -24.17 -14.44
N TRP A 125 -21.75 -25.20 -14.42
CA TRP A 125 -21.42 -26.06 -15.54
C TRP A 125 -22.00 -27.47 -15.35
N ASP A 126 -22.86 -27.92 -16.26
CA ASP A 126 -23.52 -29.24 -16.18
C ASP A 126 -22.79 -30.37 -16.95
N GLY A 127 -21.67 -30.05 -17.60
CA GLY A 127 -20.92 -30.97 -18.46
C GLY A 127 -21.07 -30.66 -19.96
N ALA A 128 -22.08 -29.90 -20.34
CA ALA A 128 -22.37 -29.52 -21.72
C ALA A 128 -22.50 -28.00 -21.91
N LYS A 129 -23.12 -27.30 -20.96
CA LYS A 129 -23.36 -25.85 -21.05
C LYS A 129 -23.14 -25.13 -19.72
N TRP A 130 -22.78 -23.86 -19.85
CA TRP A 130 -22.84 -22.91 -18.75
C TRP A 130 -24.28 -22.44 -18.55
N SER A 131 -24.65 -22.26 -17.30
CA SER A 131 -25.87 -21.59 -16.87
C SER A 131 -25.51 -20.38 -16.03
N GLY A 132 -26.33 -19.34 -16.16
CA GLY A 132 -26.12 -18.03 -15.51
C GLY A 132 -25.96 -18.16 -14.00
N PRO A 133 -25.51 -17.08 -13.32
CA PRO A 133 -25.09 -17.21 -11.95
C PRO A 133 -26.18 -17.77 -11.03
N PRO A 134 -26.06 -19.00 -10.49
CA PRO A 134 -27.16 -19.63 -9.78
C PRO A 134 -27.40 -18.98 -8.42
N LEU A 135 -26.40 -18.29 -7.88
CA LEU A 135 -26.44 -17.56 -6.61
C LEU A 135 -25.80 -16.18 -6.80
N GLN A 136 -26.60 -15.17 -7.09
CA GLN A 136 -26.07 -13.81 -7.23
C GLN A 136 -25.64 -13.26 -5.86
N LEU A 137 -24.32 -13.04 -5.70
CA LEU A 137 -23.81 -12.25 -4.59
C LEU A 137 -24.04 -10.75 -4.85
N PRO A 138 -24.12 -9.93 -3.79
CA PRO A 138 -24.04 -8.48 -3.92
C PRO A 138 -22.80 -8.05 -4.71
N ASP A 139 -22.91 -6.98 -5.51
CA ASP A 139 -21.86 -6.57 -6.45
C ASP A 139 -20.47 -6.46 -5.81
N GLN A 140 -20.41 -5.88 -4.60
CA GLN A 140 -19.18 -5.72 -3.83
C GLN A 140 -18.48 -7.03 -3.43
N ALA A 141 -19.20 -8.16 -3.44
CA ALA A 141 -18.73 -9.47 -3.01
C ALA A 141 -18.40 -10.44 -4.17
N ARG A 142 -18.46 -9.96 -5.43
CA ARG A 142 -18.26 -10.79 -6.63
C ARG A 142 -16.79 -11.06 -6.98
N GLU A 143 -15.86 -10.40 -6.31
CA GLU A 143 -14.44 -10.77 -6.32
C GLU A 143 -14.21 -11.99 -5.40
N ILE A 144 -14.80 -13.12 -5.78
CA ILE A 144 -14.74 -14.37 -5.01
C ILE A 144 -13.37 -15.01 -5.21
N THR A 145 -12.74 -15.46 -4.13
CA THR A 145 -11.38 -16.05 -4.11
C THR A 145 -11.40 -17.51 -3.66
N SER A 146 -12.47 -17.93 -2.98
CA SER A 146 -12.65 -19.32 -2.55
C SER A 146 -14.12 -19.67 -2.39
N LEU A 147 -14.45 -20.94 -2.57
CA LEU A 147 -15.77 -21.52 -2.31
C LEU A 147 -15.60 -22.76 -1.43
N ALA A 148 -16.49 -22.93 -0.47
CA ALA A 148 -16.59 -24.15 0.34
C ALA A 148 -18.06 -24.47 0.61
N GLN A 149 -18.35 -25.71 1.01
CA GLN A 149 -19.70 -26.10 1.40
C GLN A 149 -19.68 -27.05 2.59
N SER A 150 -20.78 -27.08 3.35
CA SER A 150 -20.98 -28.10 4.39
C SER A 150 -21.06 -29.50 3.78
N ALA A 151 -20.79 -30.54 4.58
CA ALA A 151 -20.82 -31.94 4.12
C ALA A 151 -22.17 -32.34 3.49
N ASN A 152 -23.27 -31.77 3.98
CA ASN A 152 -24.62 -31.99 3.43
C ASN A 152 -24.95 -31.09 2.21
N GLY A 153 -24.04 -30.22 1.79
CA GLY A 153 -24.18 -29.30 0.64
C GLY A 153 -25.18 -28.15 0.83
N GLN A 154 -25.82 -28.03 1.99
CA GLN A 154 -26.85 -27.01 2.25
C GLN A 154 -26.26 -25.62 2.44
N LEU A 155 -25.15 -25.50 3.18
CA LEU A 155 -24.46 -24.25 3.39
C LEU A 155 -23.38 -24.08 2.33
N VAL A 156 -23.34 -22.90 1.71
CA VAL A 156 -22.26 -22.50 0.80
C VAL A 156 -21.57 -21.29 1.41
N TRP A 157 -20.25 -21.32 1.40
CA TRP A 157 -19.41 -20.24 1.86
C TRP A 157 -18.60 -19.69 0.70
N ALA A 158 -18.57 -18.38 0.59
CA ALA A 158 -17.72 -17.67 -0.37
C ALA A 158 -16.70 -16.83 0.40
N GLY A 159 -15.43 -17.14 0.16
CA GLY A 159 -14.33 -16.27 0.51
C GLY A 159 -14.24 -15.21 -0.57
N THR A 160 -14.14 -13.95 -0.16
CA THR A 160 -14.03 -12.83 -1.09
C THR A 160 -12.71 -12.11 -0.88
N ARG A 161 -12.27 -11.40 -1.92
CA ARG A 161 -11.14 -10.51 -1.82
C ARG A 161 -11.43 -9.45 -0.75
N ARG A 162 -12.47 -8.62 -0.92
CA ARG A 162 -12.64 -7.41 -0.09
C ARG A 162 -13.70 -7.46 1.00
N GLN A 163 -14.59 -8.46 0.97
CA GLN A 163 -15.83 -8.46 1.75
C GLN A 163 -15.87 -9.57 2.80
N GLY A 164 -14.72 -10.17 3.12
CA GLY A 164 -14.59 -11.24 4.10
C GLY A 164 -15.28 -12.53 3.64
N VAL A 165 -15.90 -13.22 4.59
CA VAL A 165 -16.59 -14.48 4.35
C VAL A 165 -18.08 -14.21 4.17
N TRP A 166 -18.69 -14.84 3.17
CA TRP A 166 -20.13 -14.81 2.96
C TRP A 166 -20.70 -16.20 3.13
N GLN A 167 -21.84 -16.29 3.79
CA GLN A 167 -22.60 -17.51 3.99
C GLN A 167 -23.89 -17.43 3.18
N TYR A 168 -24.15 -18.42 2.35
CA TYR A 168 -25.45 -18.61 1.73
C TYR A 168 -26.24 -19.66 2.51
N SER A 169 -27.39 -19.25 3.03
CA SER A 169 -28.37 -20.10 3.71
C SER A 169 -29.77 -19.55 3.46
N ASP A 170 -30.74 -20.43 3.27
CA ASP A 170 -32.16 -20.07 3.16
C ASP A 170 -32.47 -18.98 2.11
N GLY A 171 -31.84 -19.09 0.93
CA GLY A 171 -32.11 -18.17 -0.18
C GLY A 171 -31.36 -16.83 -0.09
N THR A 172 -30.60 -16.57 0.96
CA THR A 172 -29.97 -15.26 1.20
C THR A 172 -28.49 -15.37 1.52
N TRP A 173 -27.75 -14.33 1.12
CA TRP A 173 -26.34 -14.16 1.47
C TRP A 173 -26.20 -13.32 2.73
N LYS A 174 -25.58 -13.88 3.75
CA LYS A 174 -25.20 -13.18 5.00
C LYS A 174 -23.70 -12.96 5.03
N GLN A 175 -23.30 -11.71 5.22
CA GLN A 175 -21.89 -11.35 5.37
C GLN A 175 -21.39 -11.67 6.79
N HIS A 176 -20.21 -12.26 6.88
CA HIS A 176 -19.44 -12.47 8.10
C HIS A 176 -18.13 -11.68 7.98
N LEU A 177 -18.05 -10.58 8.72
CA LEU A 177 -16.91 -9.66 8.72
C LEU A 177 -16.03 -9.87 9.95
N GLU A 178 -14.73 -9.62 9.80
CA GLU A 178 -13.95 -9.09 10.92
C GLU A 178 -14.31 -7.61 11.17
N PRO A 179 -14.47 -7.17 12.43
CA PRO A 179 -14.76 -5.78 12.76
C PRO A 179 -13.68 -4.81 12.24
N ASN A 180 -14.11 -3.91 11.37
CA ASN A 180 -13.54 -2.59 11.13
C ASN A 180 -12.12 -2.41 10.55
N GLU A 181 -11.30 -3.37 10.11
CA GLU A 181 -10.02 -3.06 9.42
C GLU A 181 -10.14 -3.12 7.87
N PRO A 182 -9.62 -2.16 7.08
CA PRO A 182 -9.69 -2.22 5.63
C PRO A 182 -8.75 -3.30 5.06
N PHE A 183 -9.00 -3.70 3.82
CA PHE A 183 -8.46 -4.90 3.17
C PHE A 183 -6.98 -4.80 2.73
N ALA A 184 -6.32 -5.97 2.60
CA ALA A 184 -4.96 -6.24 2.09
C ALA A 184 -4.25 -4.99 1.59
N HIS A 185 -3.55 -4.46 2.55
CA HIS A 185 -2.96 -3.16 2.55
C HIS A 185 -1.68 -3.25 1.74
N ASN A 186 -1.79 -3.22 0.41
CA ASN A 186 -0.64 -2.88 -0.41
C ASN A 186 -0.39 -1.37 -0.26
N ILE A 187 0.10 -0.99 0.93
CA ILE A 187 0.26 0.39 1.34
C ILE A 187 1.40 0.97 0.54
N GLN A 188 1.07 1.97 -0.27
CA GLN A 188 2.03 2.70 -1.07
C GLN A 188 2.63 3.88 -0.29
N TYR A 189 1.86 4.47 0.63
CA TYR A 189 2.25 5.66 1.35
C TYR A 189 1.44 5.82 2.63
N LEU A 190 2.08 6.33 3.69
CA LEU A 190 1.43 6.67 4.95
C LEU A 190 1.55 8.17 5.24
N GLN A 191 0.50 8.74 5.83
CA GLN A 191 0.49 10.13 6.25
C GLN A 191 -0.35 10.32 7.52
N SER A 192 0.04 11.26 8.37
CA SER A 192 -0.84 11.77 9.43
C SER A 192 -1.53 13.04 8.98
N TYR A 193 -2.84 13.12 9.18
CA TYR A 193 -3.61 14.33 8.91
C TYR A 193 -4.79 14.45 9.87
N ARG A 194 -4.84 15.57 10.60
CA ARG A 194 -5.91 15.93 11.56
C ARG A 194 -6.25 14.84 12.59
N GLY A 195 -5.24 14.24 13.22
CA GLY A 195 -5.50 13.22 14.25
C GLY A 195 -5.64 11.81 13.70
N ALA A 196 -5.78 11.63 12.38
CA ALA A 196 -5.99 10.33 11.77
C ALA A 196 -4.72 9.83 11.05
N LEU A 197 -4.55 8.51 11.04
CA LEU A 197 -3.63 7.81 10.15
C LEU A 197 -4.31 7.63 8.79
N TRP A 198 -3.60 7.97 7.73
CA TRP A 198 -4.02 7.80 6.35
C TRP A 198 -3.04 6.87 5.65
N GLY A 199 -3.57 5.91 4.89
CA GLY A 199 -2.80 5.04 4.01
C GLY A 199 -3.35 5.08 2.60
N SER A 200 -2.46 5.18 1.61
CA SER A 200 -2.82 4.93 0.21
C SER A 200 -2.60 3.46 -0.11
N THR A 201 -3.57 2.83 -0.76
CA THR A 201 -3.44 1.45 -1.25
C THR A 201 -3.08 1.44 -2.74
N LEU A 202 -2.59 0.31 -3.26
CA LEU A 202 -2.18 0.21 -4.66
C LEU A 202 -3.33 0.52 -5.64
N GLU A 203 -4.50 -0.11 -5.49
CA GLU A 203 -5.63 0.06 -6.43
C GLU A 203 -6.99 0.04 -5.70
N ASP A 204 -7.01 0.46 -4.44
CA ASP A 204 -8.21 0.44 -3.60
C ASP A 204 -8.42 1.71 -2.78
N GLY A 205 -7.94 2.85 -3.28
CA GLY A 205 -8.20 4.15 -2.67
C GLY A 205 -7.45 4.34 -1.35
N LEU A 206 -8.05 5.12 -0.45
CA LEU A 206 -7.47 5.51 0.83
C LEU A 206 -8.10 4.72 1.98
N VAL A 207 -7.26 4.35 2.93
CA VAL A 207 -7.65 3.80 4.21
C VAL A 207 -7.34 4.81 5.30
N ILE A 208 -8.25 4.99 6.25
CA ILE A 208 -8.15 6.02 7.28
C ILE A 208 -8.44 5.37 8.62
N ARG A 209 -7.64 5.67 9.64
CA ARG A 209 -7.91 5.30 11.03
C ARG A 209 -7.94 6.55 11.90
N ASP A 210 -9.11 6.86 12.42
CA ASP A 210 -9.32 7.92 13.40
C ASP A 210 -9.87 7.34 14.72
N ALA A 211 -10.30 8.18 15.65
CA ALA A 211 -10.88 7.71 16.93
C ALA A 211 -12.18 6.88 16.76
N LYS A 212 -12.92 7.07 15.66
CA LYS A 212 -14.21 6.40 15.39
C LYS A 212 -14.05 5.00 14.80
N GLY A 213 -12.86 4.67 14.29
CA GLY A 213 -12.59 3.38 13.66
C GLY A 213 -11.86 3.56 12.34
N TRP A 214 -11.86 2.51 11.53
CA TRP A 214 -11.36 2.64 10.17
C TRP A 214 -12.45 3.09 9.20
N GLN A 215 -12.02 3.78 8.16
CA GLN A 215 -12.83 4.26 7.06
C GLN A 215 -12.09 4.01 5.74
N HIS A 216 -12.85 3.97 4.66
CA HIS A 216 -12.36 3.76 3.30
C HIS A 216 -12.91 4.85 2.38
N ILE A 217 -12.06 5.35 1.48
CA ILE A 217 -12.44 6.29 0.43
C ILE A 217 -11.95 5.76 -0.90
N GLY A 218 -12.88 5.44 -1.80
CA GLY A 218 -12.57 4.85 -3.11
C GLY A 218 -13.14 5.64 -4.30
N LYS A 219 -13.39 4.87 -5.37
CA LYS A 219 -13.96 5.35 -6.64
C LYS A 219 -15.29 6.08 -6.42
N GLY A 220 -15.45 7.25 -7.06
CA GLY A 220 -16.62 8.13 -6.91
C GLY A 220 -16.29 9.43 -6.16
N THR A 221 -15.43 9.35 -5.14
CA THR A 221 -14.91 10.51 -4.41
C THR A 221 -13.58 10.99 -4.98
N LEU A 222 -12.68 10.04 -5.29
CA LEU A 222 -11.34 10.32 -5.80
C LEU A 222 -11.31 10.37 -7.33
N SER A 223 -10.35 11.09 -7.88
CA SER A 223 -10.02 11.12 -9.32
C SER A 223 -9.51 9.77 -9.82
N SER A 224 -8.93 8.96 -8.95
CA SER A 224 -8.47 7.61 -9.24
C SER A 224 -8.45 6.75 -7.99
N ASN A 225 -8.70 5.45 -8.14
CA ASN A 225 -8.63 4.47 -7.06
C ASN A 225 -7.18 4.05 -6.71
N ALA A 226 -6.20 4.70 -7.32
CA ALA A 226 -4.79 4.36 -7.20
C ALA A 226 -3.99 5.52 -6.60
N PRO A 227 -4.24 5.92 -5.34
CA PRO A 227 -3.42 6.93 -4.67
C PRO A 227 -1.98 6.42 -4.51
N ARG A 228 -1.01 7.31 -4.63
CA ARG A 228 0.43 6.98 -4.60
C ARG A 228 1.21 7.77 -3.57
N GLN A 229 0.84 9.02 -3.32
CA GLN A 229 1.55 9.87 -2.38
C GLN A 229 0.61 10.87 -1.71
N MET A 230 0.87 11.18 -0.44
CA MET A 230 0.09 12.14 0.33
C MET A 230 0.97 13.20 1.00
N VAL A 231 0.64 14.47 0.79
CA VAL A 231 1.38 15.60 1.38
C VAL A 231 0.40 16.54 2.07
N VAL A 232 0.73 16.96 3.29
CA VAL A 232 -0.03 17.98 4.01
C VAL A 232 0.61 19.35 3.77
N PHE A 233 -0.19 20.30 3.31
CA PHE A 233 0.25 21.68 3.09
C PHE A 233 -0.88 22.66 3.39
N ALA A 234 -0.56 23.77 4.06
CA ALA A 234 -1.52 24.83 4.39
C ALA A 234 -2.84 24.31 5.02
N GLY A 235 -2.74 23.32 5.91
CA GLY A 235 -3.89 22.74 6.62
C GLY A 235 -4.79 21.82 5.79
N LYS A 236 -4.33 21.40 4.59
CA LYS A 236 -5.04 20.52 3.67
C LYS A 236 -4.22 19.30 3.31
N LEU A 237 -4.89 18.20 3.00
CA LEU A 237 -4.27 16.98 2.47
C LEU A 237 -4.31 17.02 0.95
N TYR A 238 -3.17 16.76 0.31
CA TYR A 238 -3.04 16.61 -1.13
C TYR A 238 -2.70 15.16 -1.43
N VAL A 239 -3.42 14.54 -2.37
CA VAL A 239 -3.29 13.13 -2.73
C VAL A 239 -2.94 13.04 -4.20
N ARG A 240 -1.73 12.57 -4.51
CA ARG A 240 -1.29 12.30 -5.90
C ARG A 240 -1.65 10.85 -6.25
N HIS A 241 -2.19 10.66 -7.45
CA HIS A 241 -2.66 9.38 -7.96
C HIS A 241 -1.73 8.81 -9.04
N SER A 242 -1.90 7.54 -9.42
CA SER A 242 -1.13 6.87 -10.47
C SER A 242 -1.29 7.49 -11.86
N ASN A 243 -2.43 8.12 -12.13
CA ASN A 243 -2.70 8.92 -13.33
C ASN A 243 -2.21 10.37 -13.20
N GLU A 244 -1.34 10.64 -12.22
CA GLU A 244 -0.53 11.87 -12.10
C GLU A 244 -1.32 13.17 -11.86
N VAL A 245 -2.61 13.05 -11.52
CA VAL A 245 -3.41 14.16 -11.01
C VAL A 245 -3.35 14.22 -9.49
N VAL A 246 -3.72 15.38 -8.94
CA VAL A 246 -3.73 15.62 -7.49
C VAL A 246 -5.12 16.04 -7.04
N ASP A 247 -5.65 15.31 -6.05
CA ASP A 247 -6.85 15.67 -5.32
C ASP A 247 -6.49 16.40 -4.03
N GLN A 248 -7.43 17.17 -3.50
CA GLN A 248 -7.28 17.92 -2.24
C GLN A 248 -8.46 17.62 -1.32
N PHE A 249 -8.16 17.47 -0.03
CA PHE A 249 -9.15 17.41 1.03
C PHE A 249 -8.86 18.47 2.10
N ASP A 250 -9.85 19.34 2.36
CA ASP A 250 -9.74 20.39 3.38
C ASP A 250 -10.20 19.94 4.78
N GLY A 251 -10.43 18.64 4.96
CA GLY A 251 -10.97 18.05 6.18
C GLY A 251 -12.50 17.95 6.20
N THR A 252 -13.19 18.53 5.22
CA THR A 252 -14.65 18.41 5.05
C THR A 252 -15.03 18.05 3.62
N THR A 253 -14.36 18.63 2.63
CA THR A 253 -14.73 18.56 1.22
C THR A 253 -13.56 18.10 0.36
N TRP A 254 -13.86 17.21 -0.58
CA TRP A 254 -12.92 16.78 -1.62
C TRP A 254 -13.02 17.66 -2.85
N LYS A 255 -11.85 18.04 -3.40
CA LYS A 255 -11.71 18.69 -4.71
C LYS A 255 -10.80 17.84 -5.57
N ARG A 256 -11.30 17.47 -6.75
CA ARG A 256 -10.59 16.61 -7.69
C ARG A 256 -9.72 17.41 -8.65
N ASN A 257 -8.54 16.90 -8.99
CA ASN A 257 -7.63 17.47 -9.98
C ASN A 257 -7.41 18.99 -9.78
N VAL A 258 -6.84 19.38 -8.64
CA VAL A 258 -6.75 20.80 -8.21
C VAL A 258 -5.68 21.63 -8.92
N PHE A 259 -4.89 21.02 -9.82
CA PHE A 259 -3.84 21.71 -10.57
C PHE A 259 -3.95 21.54 -12.10
N PRO A 260 -5.13 21.74 -12.71
CA PRO A 260 -5.35 21.43 -14.11
C PRO A 260 -4.62 22.40 -15.06
N THR A 261 -4.19 23.56 -14.55
CA THR A 261 -3.57 24.66 -15.30
C THR A 261 -2.05 24.66 -15.26
N LEU A 262 -1.41 23.68 -14.61
CA LEU A 262 0.04 23.59 -14.61
C LEU A 262 0.59 23.45 -16.05
N PRO A 263 1.73 24.10 -16.38
CA PRO A 263 2.33 23.99 -17.70
C PRO A 263 2.63 22.54 -18.10
N ARG A 264 3.04 21.70 -17.13
CA ARG A 264 3.20 20.25 -17.28
C ARG A 264 2.22 19.56 -16.34
N LYS A 265 1.12 19.03 -16.87
CA LYS A 265 -0.01 18.56 -16.05
C LYS A 265 0.28 17.30 -15.22
N GLN A 266 1.25 16.50 -15.63
CA GLN A 266 1.62 15.25 -14.97
C GLN A 266 2.50 15.55 -13.75
N ILE A 267 1.95 15.29 -12.57
CA ILE A 267 2.64 15.44 -11.28
C ILE A 267 3.13 14.06 -10.84
N ILE A 268 4.44 13.91 -10.78
CA ILE A 268 5.13 12.62 -10.53
C ILE A 268 5.45 12.48 -9.05
N SER A 269 5.84 13.58 -8.40
CA SER A 269 6.20 13.61 -6.99
C SER A 269 5.74 14.90 -6.33
N MET A 270 5.54 14.85 -5.01
CA MET A 270 5.16 15.99 -4.20
C MET A 270 5.99 16.05 -2.92
N ALA A 271 6.20 17.26 -2.42
CA ALA A 271 6.67 17.52 -1.05
C ALA A 271 6.16 18.89 -0.59
N ALA A 272 6.24 19.16 0.71
CA ALA A 272 5.90 20.48 1.22
C ALA A 272 6.84 20.90 2.33
N ASP A 273 7.02 22.21 2.45
CA ASP A 273 7.51 22.87 3.65
C ASP A 273 6.42 23.80 4.21
N ASN A 274 6.77 24.63 5.18
CA ASN A 274 5.82 25.54 5.83
C ASN A 274 5.32 26.67 4.92
N LYS A 275 5.94 26.89 3.76
CA LYS A 275 5.68 27.99 2.83
C LYS A 275 5.15 27.51 1.48
N ARG A 276 5.56 26.33 1.01
CA ARG A 276 5.33 25.88 -0.35
C ARG A 276 4.98 24.41 -0.44
N LEU A 277 4.09 24.09 -1.38
CA LEU A 277 3.93 22.76 -1.96
C LEU A 277 4.78 22.68 -3.23
N TYR A 278 5.63 21.66 -3.30
CA TYR A 278 6.49 21.35 -4.43
C TYR A 278 5.84 20.24 -5.25
N LEU A 279 5.79 20.43 -6.56
CA LEU A 279 5.17 19.52 -7.53
C LEU A 279 6.23 19.14 -8.56
N GLY A 280 6.82 17.96 -8.41
CA GLY A 280 7.77 17.38 -9.35
C GLY A 280 7.05 16.95 -10.62
N GLN A 281 7.61 17.34 -11.76
CA GLN A 281 7.05 17.14 -13.10
C GLN A 281 8.15 16.57 -14.01
N TRP A 282 7.79 16.20 -15.24
CA TRP A 282 8.80 16.00 -16.27
C TRP A 282 9.63 17.26 -16.42
N GLY A 283 10.94 17.11 -16.41
CA GLY A 283 11.98 18.12 -16.60
C GLY A 283 11.96 19.36 -15.72
N GLY A 284 11.53 19.21 -14.47
CA GLY A 284 11.56 20.28 -13.48
C GLY A 284 10.45 20.16 -12.45
N TRP A 285 10.22 21.22 -11.70
CA TRP A 285 9.15 21.28 -10.71
C TRP A 285 8.45 22.63 -10.71
N SER A 286 7.29 22.68 -10.06
CA SER A 286 6.57 23.90 -9.75
C SER A 286 6.41 24.03 -8.23
N GLU A 287 6.43 25.26 -7.73
CA GLU A 287 6.23 25.59 -6.33
C GLU A 287 4.96 26.42 -6.17
N TRP A 288 4.13 26.06 -5.20
CA TRP A 288 2.84 26.69 -4.93
C TRP A 288 2.80 27.23 -3.50
N ASP A 289 2.57 28.53 -3.34
CA ASP A 289 2.53 29.21 -2.04
C ASP A 289 1.10 29.42 -1.50
N SER A 290 0.11 28.73 -2.06
CA SER A 290 -1.34 28.96 -1.87
C SER A 290 -1.96 30.11 -2.64
N LYS A 291 -1.18 30.90 -3.40
CA LYS A 291 -1.67 32.02 -4.23
C LYS A 291 -1.12 32.00 -5.65
N THR A 292 0.16 31.76 -5.81
CA THR A 292 0.88 31.83 -7.09
C THR A 292 1.82 30.65 -7.28
N PHE A 293 2.10 30.34 -8.55
CA PHE A 293 3.08 29.33 -8.93
C PHE A 293 4.42 29.96 -9.31
N SER A 294 5.51 29.33 -8.88
CA SER A 294 6.87 29.54 -9.42
C SER A 294 7.30 28.29 -10.17
N HIS A 295 7.73 28.41 -11.44
CA HIS A 295 8.04 27.26 -12.30
C HIS A 295 9.54 27.14 -12.57
N HIS A 296 10.09 25.95 -12.37
CA HIS A 296 11.50 25.61 -12.59
C HIS A 296 11.62 24.52 -13.66
N LEU A 297 11.14 24.82 -14.88
CA LEU A 297 10.97 23.83 -15.97
C LEU A 297 12.01 23.96 -17.11
N ARG A 298 12.93 24.92 -16.99
CA ARG A 298 13.91 25.29 -18.02
C ARG A 298 15.36 25.04 -17.56
N ILE A 299 15.56 24.00 -16.76
CA ILE A 299 16.90 23.56 -16.34
C ILE A 299 17.40 22.55 -17.39
N PRO A 300 18.49 22.83 -18.13
CA PRO A 300 18.97 21.98 -19.23
C PRO A 300 19.21 20.52 -18.82
N GLU A 301 19.83 20.30 -17.66
CA GLU A 301 20.23 19.00 -17.14
C GLU A 301 19.02 18.11 -16.81
N LEU A 302 17.90 18.75 -16.45
CA LEU A 302 16.65 18.08 -16.11
C LEU A 302 15.74 17.90 -17.32
N GLN A 303 16.01 18.47 -18.50
CA GLN A 303 15.13 18.30 -19.66
C GLN A 303 14.86 16.81 -19.89
N ILE A 304 13.60 16.46 -20.16
CA ILE A 304 13.07 15.10 -20.35
C ILE A 304 13.24 14.13 -19.16
N VAL A 305 13.62 14.60 -17.98
CA VAL A 305 13.82 13.74 -16.80
C VAL A 305 12.57 13.76 -15.91
N PRO A 306 11.93 12.61 -15.62
CA PRO A 306 10.88 12.55 -14.62
C PRO A 306 11.47 12.68 -13.20
N LEU A 307 10.97 13.63 -12.43
CA LEU A 307 11.40 13.82 -11.03
C LEU A 307 10.58 12.92 -10.10
N GLN A 308 11.14 11.77 -9.72
CA GLN A 308 10.48 10.81 -8.83
C GLN A 308 10.48 11.23 -7.37
N HIS A 309 11.48 12.01 -6.97
CA HIS A 309 11.57 12.54 -5.61
C HIS A 309 11.89 14.02 -5.66
N ILE A 310 11.22 14.78 -4.80
CA ILE A 310 11.51 16.18 -4.54
C ILE A 310 11.48 16.38 -3.03
N VAL A 311 12.53 16.95 -2.45
CA VAL A 311 12.62 17.18 -1.00
C VAL A 311 13.18 18.59 -0.75
N PRO A 312 12.38 19.50 -0.18
CA PRO A 312 12.89 20.79 0.23
C PRO A 312 13.88 20.63 1.40
N ASP A 313 15.00 21.35 1.34
CA ASP A 313 16.04 21.36 2.36
C ASP A 313 16.46 22.80 2.63
N GLY A 314 15.77 23.43 3.59
CA GLY A 314 15.92 24.86 3.86
C GLY A 314 15.51 25.72 2.66
N ASN A 315 16.49 26.32 1.98
CA ASN A 315 16.27 27.12 0.77
C ASN A 315 16.50 26.31 -0.52
N ASP A 316 17.20 25.19 -0.41
CA ASP A 316 17.61 24.34 -1.50
C ASP A 316 16.59 23.22 -1.73
N VAL A 317 16.76 22.49 -2.83
CA VAL A 317 15.86 21.38 -3.17
C VAL A 317 16.67 20.20 -3.65
N TRP A 318 16.45 19.04 -3.05
CA TRP A 318 16.96 17.76 -3.55
C TRP A 318 15.97 17.12 -4.49
N LEU A 319 16.47 16.58 -5.60
CA LEU A 319 15.69 15.97 -6.66
C LEU A 319 16.24 14.58 -6.97
N GLY A 320 15.40 13.56 -6.91
CA GLY A 320 15.75 12.17 -7.22
C GLY A 320 15.07 11.71 -8.50
N THR A 321 15.76 10.86 -9.25
CA THR A 321 15.33 10.37 -10.57
C THR A 321 15.55 8.86 -10.67
N GLU A 322 14.91 8.20 -11.65
CA GLU A 322 15.13 6.76 -11.86
C GLU A 322 16.42 6.45 -12.61
N ASN A 323 16.84 7.33 -13.52
CA ASN A 323 17.87 7.00 -14.52
C ASN A 323 19.01 8.03 -14.60
N ARG A 324 18.99 9.07 -13.77
CA ARG A 324 20.01 10.14 -13.79
C ARG A 324 20.55 10.49 -12.41
N GLY A 325 20.29 9.66 -11.40
CA GLY A 325 20.79 9.90 -10.06
C GLY A 325 20.10 11.05 -9.35
N LEU A 326 20.87 11.74 -8.53
CA LEU A 326 20.45 12.75 -7.58
C LEU A 326 20.94 14.13 -8.03
N PHE A 327 20.06 15.12 -7.90
CA PHE A 327 20.41 16.51 -8.10
C PHE A 327 20.13 17.34 -6.85
N HIS A 328 20.95 18.37 -6.65
CA HIS A 328 20.80 19.34 -5.58
C HIS A 328 20.75 20.74 -6.17
N TRP A 329 19.56 21.34 -6.15
CA TRP A 329 19.34 22.69 -6.61
C TRP A 329 19.67 23.69 -5.51
N LYS A 330 20.78 24.40 -5.69
CA LYS A 330 21.21 25.49 -4.82
C LYS A 330 20.52 26.77 -5.23
N ARG A 331 19.50 27.18 -4.47
CA ARG A 331 18.65 28.32 -4.89
C ARG A 331 19.38 29.64 -4.84
N ALA A 332 20.29 29.83 -3.88
CA ALA A 332 21.05 31.07 -3.72
C ALA A 332 21.96 31.38 -4.92
N THR A 333 22.58 30.35 -5.49
CA THR A 333 23.51 30.46 -6.63
C THR A 333 22.86 30.10 -7.96
N GLN A 334 21.64 29.54 -7.95
CA GLN A 334 20.95 28.97 -9.11
C GLN A 334 21.77 27.88 -9.83
N THR A 335 22.50 27.08 -9.06
CA THR A 335 23.33 25.99 -9.59
C THR A 335 22.75 24.62 -9.25
N LEU A 336 22.98 23.66 -10.13
CA LEU A 336 22.55 22.27 -9.94
C LEU A 336 23.79 21.40 -9.72
N GLU A 337 23.94 20.81 -8.54
CA GLU A 337 24.94 19.76 -8.32
C GLU A 337 24.33 18.42 -8.74
N HIS A 338 25.11 17.59 -9.44
CA HIS A 338 24.69 16.29 -9.94
C HIS A 338 25.55 15.16 -9.36
N SER A 339 24.90 14.13 -8.82
CA SER A 339 25.53 12.93 -8.29
C SER A 339 24.91 11.69 -8.94
N ASP A 340 25.74 10.88 -9.58
CA ASP A 340 25.41 9.55 -10.09
C ASP A 340 26.58 8.59 -9.80
N GLU A 341 26.56 7.39 -10.40
CA GLU A 341 27.60 6.37 -10.23
C GLU A 341 29.01 6.83 -10.59
N ARG A 342 29.15 7.78 -11.53
CA ARG A 342 30.45 8.33 -11.93
C ARG A 342 31.03 9.25 -10.86
N ASN A 343 30.16 9.80 -10.00
CA ASN A 343 30.50 10.80 -8.99
C ASN A 343 30.29 10.27 -7.56
N GLY A 344 30.27 8.94 -7.39
CA GLY A 344 30.33 8.26 -6.10
C GLY A 344 28.98 7.80 -5.52
N LEU A 345 27.85 8.07 -6.17
CA LEU A 345 26.57 7.52 -5.73
C LEU A 345 26.52 6.01 -6.05
N PRO A 346 26.04 5.12 -5.17
CA PRO A 346 26.12 3.67 -5.42
C PRO A 346 25.18 3.14 -6.52
N ASP A 347 24.17 3.93 -6.91
CA ASP A 347 23.18 3.60 -7.95
C ASP A 347 22.45 4.89 -8.37
N HIS A 348 22.09 5.00 -9.64
CA HIS A 348 21.42 6.16 -10.21
C HIS A 348 19.89 6.14 -10.04
N TRP A 349 19.30 5.01 -9.63
CA TRP A 349 17.87 4.90 -9.38
C TRP A 349 17.52 5.28 -7.93
N ILE A 350 17.13 6.54 -7.75
CA ILE A 350 16.78 7.10 -6.44
C ILE A 350 15.37 6.65 -6.04
N THR A 351 15.24 6.10 -4.84
CA THR A 351 13.96 5.63 -4.27
C THR A 351 13.57 6.37 -2.99
N GLY A 352 14.45 7.21 -2.45
CA GLY A 352 14.14 8.05 -1.30
C GLY A 352 15.24 9.06 -1.01
N ILE A 353 14.86 10.20 -0.46
CA ILE A 353 15.79 11.23 0.00
C ILE A 353 15.32 11.70 1.37
N LYS A 354 16.22 11.73 2.34
CA LYS A 354 15.91 12.22 3.69
C LYS A 354 17.06 13.01 4.27
N ARG A 355 16.75 14.22 4.73
CA ARG A 355 17.64 15.05 5.53
C ARG A 355 17.40 14.80 7.02
N THR A 356 18.45 14.48 7.78
CA THR A 356 18.44 14.39 9.24
C THR A 356 19.65 15.13 9.79
N GLY A 357 19.42 16.25 10.49
CA GLY A 357 20.52 17.10 10.95
C GLY A 357 21.40 17.56 9.78
N ASN A 358 22.70 17.28 9.86
CA ASN A 358 23.69 17.61 8.83
C ASN A 358 23.95 16.47 7.84
N THR A 359 23.13 15.42 7.85
CA THR A 359 23.32 14.23 7.03
C THR A 359 22.19 14.09 6.02
N VAL A 360 22.55 13.83 4.76
CA VAL A 360 21.63 13.47 3.69
C VAL A 360 21.71 11.97 3.45
N PHE A 361 20.56 11.31 3.54
CA PHE A 361 20.36 9.90 3.27
C PHE A 361 19.65 9.76 1.93
N VAL A 362 20.19 8.90 1.06
CA VAL A 362 19.65 8.65 -0.28
C VAL A 362 19.48 7.15 -0.45
N GLY A 363 18.23 6.72 -0.54
CA GLY A 363 17.90 5.33 -0.83
C GLY A 363 17.97 5.09 -2.33
N THR A 364 18.49 3.93 -2.71
CA THR A 364 18.53 3.48 -4.11
C THR A 364 17.79 2.16 -4.31
N PHE A 365 17.42 1.89 -5.56
CA PHE A 365 16.61 0.72 -5.92
C PHE A 365 17.36 -0.60 -5.73
N GLY A 366 18.63 -0.66 -6.16
CA GLY A 366 19.42 -1.89 -6.16
C GLY A 366 20.59 -1.88 -5.19
N SER A 367 21.29 -0.76 -5.06
CA SER A 367 22.61 -0.76 -4.38
C SER A 367 22.61 -0.36 -2.90
N GLY A 368 21.47 0.01 -2.32
CA GLY A 368 21.39 0.31 -0.89
C GLY A 368 21.23 1.78 -0.55
N LEU A 369 21.89 2.17 0.52
CA LEU A 369 21.85 3.52 1.08
C LEU A 369 23.13 4.27 0.72
N ALA A 370 22.99 5.54 0.33
CA ALA A 370 24.09 6.48 0.24
C ALA A 370 23.92 7.55 1.33
N ILE A 371 25.01 7.90 2.02
CA ILE A 371 25.04 8.86 3.11
C ILE A 371 26.09 9.91 2.81
N ARG A 372 25.76 11.19 3.03
CA ARG A 372 26.73 12.28 2.93
C ARG A 372 26.45 13.34 3.97
N ASN A 373 27.46 13.72 4.74
CA ASN A 373 27.35 14.88 5.62
C ASN A 373 27.61 16.18 4.86
N ASP A 374 27.13 17.29 5.39
CA ASP A 374 27.45 18.61 4.83
C ASP A 374 28.96 18.85 4.76
N GLY A 375 29.41 19.41 3.64
CA GLY A 375 30.82 19.68 3.37
C GLY A 375 31.61 18.47 2.86
N GLU A 376 31.08 17.25 2.99
CA GLU A 376 31.67 16.07 2.38
C GLU A 376 31.35 16.02 0.88
N LYS A 377 32.34 15.61 0.08
CA LYS A 377 32.18 15.44 -1.37
C LYS A 377 31.77 14.03 -1.78
N ILE A 378 32.09 13.05 -0.95
CA ILE A 378 31.98 11.63 -1.27
C ILE A 378 30.74 11.05 -0.59
N TRP A 379 29.97 10.25 -1.33
CA TRP A 379 28.89 9.47 -0.77
C TRP A 379 29.45 8.20 -0.12
N GLN A 380 29.06 7.95 1.12
CA GLN A 380 29.37 6.72 1.84
C GLN A 380 28.26 5.70 1.59
N ALA A 381 28.63 4.47 1.27
CA ALA A 381 27.69 3.36 1.09
C ALA A 381 27.89 2.34 2.21
N PRO A 382 27.01 2.30 3.23
CA PRO A 382 27.13 1.36 4.34
C PRO A 382 27.04 -0.08 3.88
N THR A 383 27.93 -0.93 4.39
CA THR A 383 28.04 -2.34 3.97
C THR A 383 26.84 -3.17 4.43
N GLU A 384 26.19 -2.78 5.52
CA GLU A 384 25.00 -3.43 6.10
C GLU A 384 23.79 -3.38 5.16
N LEU A 385 23.75 -2.39 4.27
CA LEU A 385 22.64 -2.15 3.33
C LEU A 385 23.06 -2.38 1.88
N LYS A 386 24.24 -2.98 1.65
CA LYS A 386 24.73 -3.27 0.30
C LYS A 386 23.74 -4.19 -0.43
N GLN A 387 23.47 -3.89 -1.70
CA GLN A 387 22.58 -4.66 -2.57
C GLN A 387 21.15 -4.84 -2.01
N THR A 388 20.71 -3.90 -1.18
CA THR A 388 19.40 -3.94 -0.53
C THR A 388 18.54 -2.78 -1.02
N GLY A 389 17.47 -3.07 -1.75
CA GLY A 389 16.60 -2.02 -2.28
C GLY A 389 15.90 -1.26 -1.16
N ILE A 390 16.16 0.05 -1.09
CA ILE A 390 15.56 0.96 -0.11
C ILE A 390 14.20 1.41 -0.65
N THR A 391 13.18 1.41 0.21
CA THR A 391 11.80 1.72 -0.16
C THR A 391 11.27 2.97 0.53
N ALA A 392 11.72 3.25 1.77
CA ALA A 392 11.39 4.48 2.47
C ALA A 392 12.45 4.89 3.49
N LEU A 393 12.55 6.20 3.71
CA LEU A 393 13.44 6.83 4.68
C LEU A 393 12.65 7.82 5.53
N VAL A 394 12.66 7.66 6.85
CA VAL A 394 12.02 8.61 7.78
C VAL A 394 12.91 8.82 8.99
N SER A 395 12.73 9.94 9.69
CA SER A 395 13.47 10.23 10.93
C SER A 395 12.50 10.36 12.08
N ASP A 396 12.87 9.83 13.24
CA ASP A 396 12.10 10.00 14.47
C ASP A 396 12.49 11.29 15.21
N SER A 397 11.75 11.60 16.27
CA SER A 397 11.98 12.79 17.08
C SER A 397 13.27 12.75 17.92
N THR A 398 13.95 11.60 17.97
CA THR A 398 15.23 11.42 18.67
C THR A 398 16.44 11.51 17.74
N GLY A 399 16.20 11.75 16.43
CA GLY A 399 17.24 11.90 15.42
C GLY A 399 17.70 10.59 14.79
N ASN A 400 17.07 9.44 15.11
CA ASN A 400 17.35 8.23 14.34
C ASN A 400 16.73 8.33 12.96
N THR A 401 17.42 7.77 11.96
CA THR A 401 16.88 7.60 10.61
C THR A 401 16.51 6.13 10.41
N TRP A 402 15.22 5.87 10.22
CA TRP A 402 14.66 4.56 9.96
C TRP A 402 14.62 4.30 8.45
N ILE A 403 15.10 3.13 8.07
CA ILE A 403 15.34 2.73 6.69
C ILE A 403 14.52 1.47 6.42
N ALA A 404 13.47 1.62 5.62
CA ALA A 404 12.71 0.49 5.11
C ALA A 404 13.36 -0.05 3.84
N THR A 405 13.36 -1.38 3.73
CA THR A 405 13.95 -2.10 2.62
C THR A 405 13.02 -3.21 2.16
N ARG A 406 13.34 -3.81 1.01
CA ARG A 406 12.66 -5.04 0.55
C ARG A 406 12.88 -6.26 1.46
N TYR A 407 13.84 -6.19 2.39
CA TYR A 407 14.25 -7.32 3.22
C TYR A 407 14.10 -7.05 4.73
N GLY A 408 13.55 -5.90 5.11
CA GLY A 408 13.32 -5.55 6.51
C GLY A 408 13.53 -4.08 6.84
N LEU A 409 13.64 -3.81 8.14
CA LEU A 409 13.81 -2.50 8.73
C LEU A 409 15.23 -2.35 9.30
N PHE A 410 15.83 -1.19 9.08
CA PHE A 410 17.09 -0.79 9.70
C PHE A 410 16.94 0.56 10.40
N CYS A 411 17.82 0.82 11.37
CA CYS A 411 17.90 2.08 12.09
C CYS A 411 19.34 2.60 12.02
N CYS A 412 19.51 3.84 11.59
CA CYS A 412 20.75 4.59 11.69
C CYS A 412 20.64 5.57 12.86
N THR A 413 21.50 5.43 13.87
CA THR A 413 21.51 6.31 15.04
C THR A 413 22.11 7.68 14.69
N PRO A 414 21.91 8.72 15.52
CA PRO A 414 22.58 10.01 15.35
C PRO A 414 24.12 9.92 15.30
N GLN A 415 24.70 8.87 15.87
CA GLN A 415 26.13 8.58 15.85
C GLN A 415 26.58 7.87 14.56
N GLY A 416 25.67 7.62 13.62
CA GLY A 416 25.95 6.96 12.35
C GLY A 416 25.99 5.42 12.41
N GLN A 417 25.58 4.81 13.53
CA GLN A 417 25.56 3.34 13.65
C GLN A 417 24.31 2.78 12.98
N ILE A 418 24.49 1.84 12.06
CA ILE A 418 23.39 1.17 11.35
C ILE A 418 23.17 -0.22 11.90
N GLN A 419 21.91 -0.55 12.23
CA GLN A 419 21.55 -1.86 12.76
C GLN A 419 20.21 -2.34 12.20
N ALA A 420 20.13 -3.64 11.89
CA ALA A 420 18.88 -4.27 11.50
C ALA A 420 17.91 -4.35 12.69
N ARG A 421 16.61 -4.20 12.43
CA ARG A 421 15.50 -4.18 13.40
C ARG A 421 14.38 -5.13 13.00
N ASN A 422 14.77 -6.35 12.61
CA ASN A 422 13.88 -7.38 12.09
C ASN A 422 13.41 -8.40 13.14
N ALA A 423 13.94 -8.37 14.36
CA ALA A 423 13.64 -9.37 15.39
C ALA A 423 12.15 -9.39 15.80
N SER A 424 11.45 -8.26 15.63
CA SER A 424 10.02 -8.10 15.89
C SER A 424 9.16 -8.09 14.63
N LEU A 425 9.73 -8.51 13.49
CA LEU A 425 9.06 -8.60 12.20
C LEU A 425 9.08 -10.05 11.70
N ASP A 426 7.88 -10.58 11.47
CA ASP A 426 7.71 -11.87 10.81
C ASP A 426 8.23 -11.77 9.36
N PRO A 427 8.70 -12.88 8.74
CA PRO A 427 9.30 -12.84 7.42
C PRO A 427 8.42 -12.20 6.32
N ASP A 428 7.11 -12.37 6.40
CA ASP A 428 6.11 -11.79 5.48
C ASP A 428 5.82 -10.30 5.73
N GLU A 429 6.28 -9.75 6.86
CA GLU A 429 6.15 -8.33 7.21
C GLU A 429 7.34 -7.49 6.73
N ARG A 430 8.45 -8.13 6.36
CA ARG A 430 9.75 -7.47 6.12
C ARG A 430 9.84 -6.68 4.82
N GLU A 431 9.01 -6.94 3.83
CA GLU A 431 8.98 -6.15 2.58
C GLU A 431 8.23 -4.83 2.79
N ILE A 432 8.83 -3.92 3.56
CA ILE A 432 8.23 -2.65 3.94
C ILE A 432 8.26 -1.70 2.75
N GLN A 433 7.16 -1.02 2.47
CA GLN A 433 7.01 -0.06 1.37
C GLN A 433 7.07 1.39 1.87
N THR A 434 6.54 1.64 3.07
CA THR A 434 6.46 3.00 3.63
C THR A 434 6.54 2.97 5.15
N LEU A 435 7.02 4.07 5.72
CA LEU A 435 7.11 4.28 7.16
C LEU A 435 6.43 5.59 7.53
N LEU A 436 5.87 5.64 8.74
CA LEU A 436 5.41 6.89 9.36
C LEU A 436 5.83 6.91 10.83
N PRO A 437 6.75 7.81 11.23
CA PRO A 437 7.18 7.91 12.61
C PRO A 437 6.13 8.61 13.47
N THR A 438 6.05 8.19 14.71
CA THR A 438 5.16 8.71 15.75
C THR A 438 5.99 8.97 17.01
N PRO A 439 5.49 9.68 18.03
CA PRO A 439 6.24 9.84 19.28
C PRO A 439 6.57 8.52 20.00
N THR A 440 5.78 7.46 19.79
CA THR A 440 5.86 6.20 20.55
C THR A 440 6.35 5.00 19.74
N GLY A 441 6.45 5.13 18.42
CA GLY A 441 6.83 4.03 17.54
C GLY A 441 6.67 4.38 16.06
N LEU A 442 6.68 3.35 15.22
CA LEU A 442 6.52 3.46 13.78
C LEU A 442 5.24 2.77 13.31
N TRP A 443 4.57 3.39 12.34
CA TRP A 443 3.71 2.67 11.43
C TRP A 443 4.52 2.19 10.22
N LEU A 444 4.30 0.94 9.84
CA LEU A 444 4.93 0.26 8.72
C LEU A 444 3.83 -0.18 7.77
N GLY A 445 3.88 0.26 6.51
CA GLY A 445 3.04 -0.27 5.45
C GLY A 445 3.85 -1.21 4.57
N ASN A 446 3.34 -2.40 4.27
CA ASN A 446 3.96 -3.32 3.31
C ASN A 446 2.95 -3.74 2.23
N ARG A 447 3.15 -4.87 1.55
CA ARG A 447 2.23 -5.37 0.51
C ARG A 447 0.96 -6.01 1.08
N ASN A 448 1.00 -6.45 2.33
CA ASN A 448 0.04 -7.36 2.92
C ASN A 448 -0.76 -6.72 4.06
N ASN A 449 -0.14 -5.82 4.82
CA ASN A 449 -0.66 -5.28 6.08
C ASN A 449 -0.10 -3.87 6.41
N LEU A 450 -0.70 -3.28 7.43
CA LEU A 450 -0.31 -2.02 8.05
C LEU A 450 -0.08 -2.27 9.54
N LEU A 451 1.15 -2.11 10.00
CA LEU A 451 1.59 -2.54 11.32
C LEU A 451 2.03 -1.34 12.14
N PHE A 452 1.78 -1.38 13.45
CA PHE A 452 2.46 -0.50 14.40
C PHE A 452 3.52 -1.28 15.18
N ARG A 453 4.69 -0.67 15.37
CA ARG A 453 5.76 -1.19 16.22
C ARG A 453 6.23 -0.11 17.19
N PRO A 454 6.02 -0.29 18.51
CA PRO A 454 6.53 0.64 19.51
C PRO A 454 8.05 0.71 19.48
N TYR A 455 8.64 1.88 19.76
CA TYR A 455 10.09 2.01 19.84
C TYR A 455 10.71 1.13 20.93
N THR A 456 9.98 0.78 21.98
CA THR A 456 10.44 -0.14 23.04
C THR A 456 10.70 -1.56 22.55
N VAL A 457 10.07 -1.96 21.44
CA VAL A 457 10.25 -3.27 20.80
C VAL A 457 11.27 -3.20 19.66
N LEU A 458 11.49 -2.01 19.09
CA LEU A 458 12.42 -1.77 18.00
C LEU A 458 13.81 -1.29 18.45
N LYS A 459 14.01 -0.90 19.70
CA LYS A 459 15.28 -0.31 20.16
C LYS A 459 16.27 -1.36 20.65
#